data_AF-A0A6M2D5Q5-F1
#
_entry.id   AF-A0A6M2D5Q5-F1
#
_cell.length_a   1.000
_cell.length_b   1.000
_cell.length_c   1.000
_cell.angle_alpha   90.00
_cell.angle_beta   90.00
_cell.angle_gamma   90.00
#
_symmetry.space_group_name_H-M   'P 1'
#
loop_
_entity.id
_entity.type
_entity.pdbx_description
1 polymer ?
#
loop_
_entity_poly.entity_id
_entity_poly.type
_entity_poly.pdbx_seq_one_letter_code
_entity_poly.pdbx_strand_id
1 'polypeptide(L)'
;CISKDSVPTRVLDTFCWIHSTFSVKDAWNKKVGVQVPYPGVDKYTPGEQRVYHGYYQWVCFVLFFQAVLFYVPRYLWIACEGNKISTLVLDLNSPILCDDKRKSSRKLLVEYFMNHIGHHKMYTFYYFLCEILNFVNVIGQIYLMDDFLGGEFSTYGTKVLEFTEWDWSVRFDPMIKVFPRLTKCTFHMYGSSGDVQKHDAMCILPINIINEKIYVFLWFWFVILAVLSGLVIVYRTVLFIWAPARFHVLKSRARLVNVTYLERVLDRCKVGEWFLLDLLAKNLDPVHYRDLISDLEKHLEGKSLELV
;
A
#
# COMPACT_ATOMS: atom_id res chain seq x y z
N CYS A 1 58.75 8.66 0.20
CA CYS A 1 58.25 8.15 -1.09
C CYS A 1 57.04 7.26 -0.81
N ILE A 2 55.84 7.60 -1.28
CA ILE A 2 54.69 6.70 -1.15
C ILE A 2 54.52 5.96 -2.47
N SER A 3 54.79 4.66 -2.43
CA SER A 3 54.46 3.69 -3.47
C SER A 3 54.28 2.32 -2.82
N LYS A 4 53.05 2.02 -2.43
CA LYS A 4 52.32 0.78 -2.75
C LYS A 4 50.89 1.06 -2.26
N ASP A 5 49.97 1.20 -3.22
CA ASP A 5 48.57 1.64 -3.07
C ASP A 5 48.41 3.14 -2.78
N SER A 6 48.37 3.95 -3.85
CA SER A 6 48.35 5.43 -3.79
C SER A 6 47.14 6.04 -3.08
N VAL A 7 46.06 5.27 -2.87
CA VAL A 7 44.82 5.73 -2.22
C VAL A 7 44.40 4.72 -1.16
N PRO A 8 44.23 5.12 0.12
CA PRO A 8 43.72 4.22 1.15
C PRO A 8 42.34 3.67 0.75
N THR A 9 42.14 2.35 0.83
CA THR A 9 40.90 1.68 0.41
C THR A 9 39.67 2.29 1.05
N ARG A 10 39.73 2.63 2.34
CA ARG A 10 38.63 3.29 3.05
C ARG A 10 38.22 4.63 2.43
N VAL A 11 39.19 5.42 1.96
CA VAL A 11 38.92 6.71 1.29
C VAL A 11 38.27 6.46 -0.06
N LEU A 12 38.79 5.50 -0.82
CA LEU A 12 38.22 5.12 -2.11
C LEU A 12 36.79 4.58 -1.98
N ASP A 13 36.55 3.67 -1.03
CA ASP A 13 35.23 3.10 -0.74
C ASP A 13 34.23 4.20 -0.34
N THR A 14 34.63 5.10 0.55
CA THR A 14 33.79 6.21 1.00
C THR A 14 33.51 7.18 -0.14
N PHE A 15 34.52 7.51 -0.95
CA PHE A 15 34.38 8.39 -2.10
C PHE A 15 33.42 7.78 -3.13
N CYS A 16 33.63 6.52 -3.51
CA CYS A 16 32.80 5.84 -4.50
C CYS A 16 31.37 5.62 -4.01
N TRP A 17 31.18 5.44 -2.70
CA TRP A 17 29.86 5.41 -2.10
C TRP A 17 29.14 6.77 -2.21
N ILE A 18 29.83 7.88 -1.93
CA ILE A 18 29.26 9.24 -1.93
C ILE A 18 29.05 9.77 -3.36
N HIS A 19 30.06 9.66 -4.22
CA HIS A 19 30.09 10.30 -5.54
C HIS A 19 29.38 9.52 -6.65
N SER A 20 28.56 8.52 -6.27
CA SER A 20 27.85 7.58 -7.16
C SER A 20 28.79 6.76 -8.04
N THR A 21 28.40 5.52 -8.28
CA THR A 21 29.08 4.66 -9.26
C THR A 21 28.36 4.72 -10.60
N PHE A 22 28.95 4.17 -11.66
CA PHE A 22 28.34 4.16 -12.97
C PHE A 22 28.58 2.86 -13.73
N SER A 23 27.73 2.61 -14.72
CA SER A 23 27.90 1.57 -15.74
C SER A 23 28.03 2.21 -17.12
N VAL A 24 28.70 1.52 -18.04
CA VAL A 24 28.84 1.91 -19.44
C VAL A 24 27.73 1.26 -20.26
N LYS A 25 26.95 2.06 -21.01
CA LYS A 25 25.76 1.57 -21.72
C LYS A 25 26.09 0.50 -22.78
N ASP A 26 27.17 0.70 -23.53
CA ASP A 26 27.56 -0.22 -24.60
C ASP A 26 28.14 -1.53 -24.06
N ALA A 27 28.54 -1.55 -22.79
CA ALA A 27 29.08 -2.74 -22.13
C ALA A 27 28.00 -3.76 -21.73
N TRP A 28 26.71 -3.40 -21.78
CA TRP A 28 25.61 -4.33 -21.49
C TRP A 28 25.42 -5.41 -22.56
N ASN A 29 25.80 -5.12 -23.81
CA ASN A 29 25.65 -6.06 -24.94
C ASN A 29 26.92 -6.86 -25.24
N LYS A 30 28.00 -6.65 -24.47
CA LYS A 30 29.30 -7.31 -24.68
C LYS A 30 29.33 -8.67 -23.99
N LYS A 31 30.11 -9.60 -24.56
CA LYS A 31 30.21 -10.97 -24.02
C LYS A 31 31.07 -10.99 -22.74
N VAL A 32 30.45 -11.36 -21.62
CA VAL A 32 31.11 -11.48 -20.31
C VAL A 32 32.19 -12.58 -20.36
N GLY A 33 33.32 -12.34 -19.68
CA GLY A 33 34.45 -13.28 -19.62
C GLY A 33 35.35 -13.29 -20.87
N VAL A 34 34.94 -12.60 -21.94
CA VAL A 34 35.75 -12.42 -23.16
C VAL A 34 36.03 -10.94 -23.42
N GLN A 35 34.99 -10.13 -23.48
CA GLN A 35 35.08 -8.70 -23.80
C GLN A 35 35.01 -7.81 -22.55
N VAL A 36 34.16 -8.19 -21.59
CA VAL A 36 33.94 -7.43 -20.34
C VAL A 36 33.97 -8.35 -19.12
N PRO A 37 34.45 -7.86 -17.96
CA PRO A 37 34.46 -8.63 -16.71
C PRO A 37 33.06 -8.83 -16.11
N TYR A 38 32.15 -7.88 -16.32
CA TYR A 38 30.77 -7.91 -15.82
C TYR A 38 29.86 -7.06 -16.72
N PRO A 39 28.55 -7.38 -16.86
CA PRO A 39 27.63 -6.54 -17.62
C PRO A 39 27.65 -5.08 -17.19
N GLY A 40 27.82 -4.16 -18.14
CA GLY A 40 27.87 -2.72 -17.84
C GLY A 40 29.21 -2.23 -17.25
N VAL A 41 30.22 -3.09 -17.06
CA VAL A 41 31.55 -2.71 -16.57
C VAL A 41 32.58 -2.85 -17.69
N ASP A 42 33.08 -1.72 -18.19
CA ASP A 42 34.13 -1.68 -19.22
C ASP A 42 35.08 -0.47 -19.02
N LYS A 43 36.17 -0.44 -19.77
CA LYS A 43 37.02 0.74 -19.95
C LYS A 43 36.15 1.86 -20.52
N TYR A 44 36.25 3.04 -19.92
CA TYR A 44 35.48 4.19 -20.38
C TYR A 44 36.26 4.90 -21.48
N THR A 45 35.65 5.05 -22.64
CA THR A 45 36.20 5.84 -23.75
C THR A 45 35.44 7.17 -23.87
N PRO A 46 36.11 8.32 -24.11
CA PRO A 46 35.41 9.59 -24.33
C PRO A 46 34.40 9.47 -25.47
N GLY A 47 33.11 9.64 -25.16
CA GLY A 47 31.99 9.50 -26.10
C GLY A 47 30.96 8.43 -25.69
N GLU A 48 31.32 7.51 -24.79
CA GLU A 48 30.39 6.49 -24.29
C GLU A 48 29.39 7.05 -23.25
N GLN A 49 28.14 6.58 -23.29
CA GLN A 49 27.12 6.98 -22.32
C GLN A 49 27.31 6.28 -20.97
N ARG A 50 27.39 7.07 -19.90
CA ARG A 50 27.44 6.60 -18.52
C ARG A 50 26.05 6.60 -17.89
N VAL A 51 25.68 5.50 -17.25
CA VAL A 51 24.49 5.39 -16.41
C VAL A 51 24.93 5.43 -14.96
N TYR A 52 24.57 6.49 -14.25
CA TYR A 52 24.96 6.68 -12.84
C TYR A 52 23.96 5.99 -11.91
N HIS A 53 24.51 5.32 -10.90
CA HIS A 53 23.78 4.59 -9.87
C HIS A 53 23.99 5.30 -8.54
N GLY A 54 23.05 6.17 -8.17
CA GLY A 54 23.03 6.87 -6.87
C GLY A 54 21.73 6.69 -6.09
N TYR A 55 20.73 6.02 -6.68
CA TYR A 55 19.39 5.87 -6.11
C TYR A 55 19.39 5.05 -4.82
N TYR A 56 20.34 4.11 -4.64
CA TYR A 56 20.41 3.24 -3.46
C TYR A 56 20.59 4.03 -2.15
N GLN A 57 21.16 5.24 -2.20
CA GLN A 57 21.27 6.12 -1.03
C GLN A 57 19.89 6.64 -0.59
N TRP A 58 18.95 6.74 -1.52
CA TRP A 58 17.61 7.31 -1.32
C TRP A 58 16.54 6.27 -1.02
N VAL A 59 16.80 4.99 -1.31
CA VAL A 59 15.83 3.89 -1.15
C VAL A 59 15.17 3.91 0.24
N CYS A 60 15.95 4.03 1.32
CA CYS A 60 15.40 4.05 2.68
C CYS A 60 14.43 5.21 2.92
N PHE A 61 14.76 6.41 2.43
CA PHE A 61 13.92 7.60 2.59
C PHE A 61 12.64 7.50 1.77
N VAL A 62 12.74 6.99 0.55
CA VAL A 62 11.59 6.74 -0.31
C VAL A 62 10.66 5.74 0.35
N LEU A 63 11.15 4.56 0.75
CA LEU A 63 10.33 3.53 1.42
C LEU A 63 9.66 4.06 2.69
N PHE A 64 10.35 4.89 3.48
CA PHE A 64 9.76 5.55 4.65
C PHE A 64 8.61 6.49 4.25
N PHE A 65 8.81 7.34 3.25
CA PHE A 65 7.77 8.24 2.77
C PHE A 65 6.57 7.46 2.19
N GLN A 66 6.81 6.36 1.48
CA GLN A 66 5.75 5.48 0.99
C GLN A 66 4.93 4.90 2.14
N ALA A 67 5.59 4.44 3.22
CA ALA A 67 4.90 3.94 4.40
C ALA A 67 4.01 5.02 5.05
N VAL A 68 4.49 6.27 5.12
CA VAL A 68 3.68 7.41 5.59
C VAL A 68 2.47 7.64 4.68
N LEU A 69 2.65 7.64 3.36
CA LEU A 69 1.56 7.81 2.40
C LEU A 69 0.48 6.71 2.52
N PHE A 70 0.88 5.45 2.78
CA PHE A 70 -0.07 4.37 3.08
C PHE A 70 -0.88 4.57 4.37
N TYR A 71 -0.36 5.34 5.32
CA TYR A 71 -1.06 5.65 6.56
C TYR A 71 -2.08 6.79 6.40
N VAL A 72 -1.92 7.67 5.40
CA VAL A 72 -2.75 8.86 5.22
C VAL A 72 -4.25 8.55 5.11
N PRO A 73 -4.73 7.61 4.28
CA PRO A 73 -6.17 7.33 4.17
C PRO A 73 -6.79 6.86 5.49
N ARG A 74 -6.04 6.07 6.27
CA ARG A 74 -6.48 5.62 7.60
C ARG A 74 -6.55 6.80 8.58
N TYR A 75 -5.54 7.66 8.58
CA TYR A 75 -5.53 8.85 9.44
C TYR A 75 -6.71 9.77 9.13
N LEU A 76 -6.98 10.03 7.85
CA LEU A 76 -8.13 10.81 7.41
C LEU A 76 -9.46 10.20 7.85
N TRP A 77 -9.61 8.87 7.70
CA TRP A 77 -10.83 8.19 8.17
C TRP A 77 -11.03 8.35 9.67
N ILE A 78 -10.00 8.08 10.49
CA ILE A 78 -10.09 8.18 11.96
C ILE A 78 -10.42 9.61 12.39
N ALA A 79 -9.78 10.61 11.77
CA ALA A 79 -10.03 12.01 12.04
C ALA A 79 -11.49 12.42 11.70
N CYS A 80 -12.05 11.92 10.61
CA CYS A 80 -13.42 12.19 10.19
C CYS A 80 -14.47 11.38 10.97
N GLU A 81 -14.17 10.14 11.35
CA GLU A 81 -15.10 9.25 12.07
C GLU A 81 -15.33 9.71 13.52
N GLY A 82 -14.28 10.21 14.18
CA GLY A 82 -14.37 10.71 15.56
C GLY A 82 -14.80 9.65 16.58
N ASN A 83 -14.44 8.37 16.35
CA ASN A 83 -14.80 7.20 17.18
C ASN A 83 -16.31 6.95 17.37
N LYS A 84 -17.16 7.48 16.47
CA LYS A 84 -18.62 7.38 16.57
C LYS A 84 -19.12 5.95 16.82
N ILE A 85 -18.62 4.97 16.06
CA ILE A 85 -19.07 3.57 16.21
C ILE A 85 -18.66 2.98 17.55
N SER A 86 -17.43 3.22 17.98
CA SER A 86 -16.96 2.77 19.30
C SER A 86 -17.83 3.34 20.42
N THR A 87 -18.26 4.60 20.29
CA THR A 87 -19.17 5.21 21.26
C THR A 87 -20.57 4.62 21.18
N LEU A 88 -21.09 4.35 19.98
CA LEU A 88 -22.44 3.78 19.80
C LEU A 88 -22.54 2.33 20.28
N VAL A 89 -21.47 1.55 20.20
CA VAL A 89 -21.50 0.15 20.64
C VAL A 89 -21.82 0.01 22.13
N LEU A 90 -21.50 1.00 23.00
CA LEU A 90 -21.95 1.05 24.41
C LEU A 90 -21.87 -0.30 25.17
N ASP A 91 -20.77 -1.03 24.98
CA ASP A 91 -20.50 -2.39 25.50
C ASP A 91 -21.45 -3.51 25.03
N LEU A 92 -22.35 -3.24 24.08
CA LEU A 92 -23.21 -4.23 23.41
C LEU A 92 -22.44 -5.16 22.45
N ASN A 93 -21.11 -5.10 22.44
CA ASN A 93 -20.25 -6.12 21.84
C ASN A 93 -20.09 -7.35 22.75
N SER A 94 -20.39 -7.22 24.05
CA SER A 94 -20.19 -8.28 25.02
C SER A 94 -21.48 -9.08 25.22
N PRO A 95 -21.43 -10.43 25.13
CA PRO A 95 -22.62 -11.27 25.30
C PRO A 95 -23.15 -11.26 26.74
N ILE A 96 -22.27 -10.98 27.71
CA ILE A 96 -22.58 -11.00 29.14
C ILE A 96 -22.67 -9.55 29.63
N LEU A 97 -23.87 -8.99 29.58
CA LEU A 97 -24.19 -7.68 30.17
C LEU A 97 -25.34 -7.85 31.17
N CYS A 98 -25.33 -7.04 32.23
CA CYS A 98 -26.47 -6.91 33.12
C CYS A 98 -27.69 -6.41 32.32
N ASP A 99 -28.86 -7.02 32.56
CA ASP A 99 -30.08 -6.75 31.78
C ASP A 99 -30.48 -5.26 31.76
N ASP A 100 -30.27 -4.56 32.87
CA ASP A 100 -30.60 -3.13 32.96
C ASP A 100 -29.69 -2.28 32.07
N LYS A 101 -28.38 -2.53 32.09
CA LYS A 101 -27.40 -1.86 31.22
C LYS A 101 -27.65 -2.22 29.75
N ARG A 102 -27.96 -3.48 29.47
CA ARG A 102 -28.27 -3.97 28.13
C ARG A 102 -29.47 -3.23 27.54
N LYS A 103 -30.55 -3.08 28.31
CA LYS A 103 -31.77 -2.38 27.88
C LYS A 103 -31.53 -0.88 27.70
N SER A 104 -30.81 -0.24 28.62
CA SER A 104 -30.54 1.20 28.55
C SER A 104 -29.62 1.57 27.37
N SER A 105 -28.51 0.85 27.17
CA SER A 105 -27.61 1.06 26.04
C SER A 105 -28.31 0.86 24.70
N ARG A 106 -29.15 -0.18 24.58
CA ARG A 106 -29.93 -0.43 23.35
C ARG A 106 -30.96 0.66 23.09
N LYS A 107 -31.69 1.11 24.13
CA LYS A 107 -32.65 2.21 24.01
C LYS A 107 -31.98 3.49 23.52
N LEU A 108 -30.81 3.83 24.09
CA LEU A 108 -30.03 4.99 23.66
C LEU A 108 -29.59 4.89 22.19
N LEU A 109 -29.20 3.70 21.74
CA LEU A 109 -28.83 3.48 20.33
C LEU A 109 -30.03 3.61 19.38
N VAL A 110 -31.19 3.07 19.75
CA VAL A 110 -32.44 3.25 18.98
C VAL A 110 -32.82 4.72 18.89
N GLU A 111 -32.76 5.45 20.00
CA GLU A 111 -33.07 6.87 20.07
C GLU A 111 -32.10 7.70 19.21
N TYR A 112 -30.79 7.41 19.29
CA TYR A 112 -29.79 8.02 18.43
C TYR A 112 -30.12 7.79 16.95
N PHE A 113 -30.41 6.55 16.56
CA PHE A 113 -30.71 6.19 15.17
C PHE A 113 -31.97 6.88 14.65
N MET A 114 -33.03 6.93 15.47
CA MET A 114 -34.28 7.60 15.13
C MET A 114 -34.13 9.12 14.99
N ASN A 115 -33.29 9.75 15.83
CA ASN A 115 -33.08 11.19 15.80
C ASN A 115 -32.15 11.65 14.66
N HIS A 116 -31.25 10.78 14.20
CA HIS A 116 -30.24 11.12 13.19
C HIS A 116 -30.50 10.49 11.81
N ILE A 117 -31.68 9.92 11.58
CA ILE A 117 -32.01 9.30 10.30
C ILE A 117 -31.89 10.33 9.15
N GLY A 118 -31.18 9.96 8.09
CA GLY A 118 -30.93 10.80 6.93
C GLY A 118 -29.64 11.64 6.98
N HIS A 119 -29.00 11.77 8.16
CA HIS A 119 -27.76 12.55 8.33
C HIS A 119 -26.48 11.72 8.11
N HIS A 120 -26.59 10.39 8.03
CA HIS A 120 -25.43 9.50 7.86
C HIS A 120 -24.86 9.44 6.42
N LYS A 121 -25.44 10.16 5.46
CA LYS A 121 -24.96 10.17 4.07
C LYS A 121 -23.51 10.66 3.94
N MET A 122 -23.18 11.77 4.59
CA MET A 122 -21.83 12.35 4.54
C MET A 122 -20.81 11.42 5.19
N TYR A 123 -21.18 10.80 6.32
CA TYR A 123 -20.35 9.81 6.99
C TYR A 123 -19.98 8.63 6.06
N THR A 124 -20.98 8.06 5.39
CA THR A 124 -20.79 6.97 4.43
C THR A 124 -20.00 7.40 3.19
N PHE A 125 -20.18 8.64 2.72
CA PHE A 125 -19.41 9.19 1.61
C PHE A 125 -17.92 9.35 1.97
N TYR A 126 -17.60 9.89 3.14
CA TYR A 126 -16.21 10.00 3.59
C TYR A 126 -15.51 8.64 3.72
N TYR A 127 -16.23 7.61 4.19
CA TYR A 127 -15.70 6.26 4.23
C TYR A 127 -15.33 5.75 2.83
N PHE A 128 -16.26 5.90 1.88
CA PHE A 128 -16.04 5.48 0.51
C PHE A 128 -14.90 6.27 -0.17
N LEU A 129 -14.81 7.57 0.11
CA LEU A 129 -13.70 8.40 -0.35
C LEU A 129 -12.36 7.87 0.19
N CYS A 130 -12.29 7.44 1.45
CA CYS A 130 -11.08 6.83 2.01
C CYS A 130 -10.76 5.49 1.34
N GLU A 131 -11.75 4.66 1.00
CA GLU A 131 -11.53 3.44 0.21
C GLU A 131 -10.95 3.76 -1.19
N ILE A 132 -11.47 4.79 -1.86
CA ILE A 132 -10.91 5.28 -3.14
C ILE A 132 -9.49 5.80 -2.96
N LEU A 133 -9.23 6.62 -1.94
CA LEU A 133 -7.89 7.14 -1.64
C LEU A 133 -6.88 6.02 -1.35
N ASN A 134 -7.30 4.92 -0.72
CA ASN A 134 -6.43 3.75 -0.54
C ASN A 134 -6.05 3.13 -1.89
N PHE A 135 -6.99 2.94 -2.80
CA PHE A 135 -6.71 2.41 -4.14
C PHE A 135 -5.83 3.37 -4.96
N VAL A 136 -6.18 4.65 -5.00
CA VAL A 136 -5.40 5.69 -5.69
C VAL A 136 -3.99 5.75 -5.11
N ASN A 137 -3.83 5.62 -3.79
CA ASN A 137 -2.51 5.56 -3.17
C ASN A 137 -1.73 4.35 -3.68
N VAL A 138 -2.28 3.12 -3.65
CA VAL A 138 -1.57 1.93 -4.18
C VAL A 138 -1.11 2.15 -5.62
N ILE A 139 -1.99 2.66 -6.49
CA ILE A 139 -1.66 2.96 -7.90
C ILE A 139 -0.56 4.04 -7.99
N GLY A 140 -0.68 5.11 -7.21
CA GLY A 140 0.34 6.16 -7.11
C GLY A 140 1.69 5.64 -6.62
N GLN A 141 1.72 4.68 -5.70
CA GLN A 141 2.95 4.04 -5.24
C GLN A 141 3.62 3.21 -6.32
N ILE A 142 2.85 2.51 -7.16
CA ILE A 142 3.39 1.79 -8.31
C ILE A 142 4.04 2.78 -9.29
N TYR A 143 3.38 3.89 -9.61
CA TYR A 143 3.96 4.92 -10.48
C TYR A 143 5.20 5.58 -9.86
N LEU A 144 5.18 5.87 -8.56
CA LEU A 144 6.34 6.44 -7.85
C LEU A 144 7.54 5.50 -7.91
N MET A 145 7.32 4.19 -7.75
CA MET A 145 8.39 3.18 -7.89
C MET A 145 8.87 3.03 -9.33
N ASP A 146 7.97 3.12 -10.30
CA ASP A 146 8.32 3.07 -11.71
C ASP A 146 9.20 4.25 -12.10
N ASP A 147 8.82 5.47 -11.72
CA ASP A 147 9.64 6.67 -11.95
C ASP A 147 10.99 6.59 -11.22
N PHE A 148 10.99 6.15 -9.95
CA PHE A 148 12.22 6.00 -9.15
C PHE A 148 13.23 5.00 -9.75
N LEU A 149 12.75 3.95 -10.41
CA LEU A 149 13.59 2.93 -11.06
C LEU A 149 13.76 3.15 -12.58
N GLY A 150 13.33 4.30 -13.11
CA GLY A 150 13.51 4.65 -14.52
C GLY A 150 12.61 3.87 -15.50
N GLY A 151 11.38 3.54 -15.09
CA GLY A 151 10.34 2.90 -15.92
C GLY A 151 10.39 1.37 -15.96
N GLU A 152 11.25 0.75 -15.14
CA GLU A 152 11.44 -0.71 -15.15
C GLU A 152 10.65 -1.43 -14.05
N PHE A 153 9.98 -0.73 -13.13
CA PHE A 153 9.27 -1.34 -12.01
C PHE A 153 7.99 -2.06 -12.46
N SER A 154 7.19 -1.44 -13.32
CA SER A 154 5.90 -1.97 -13.78
C SER A 154 6.02 -3.37 -14.38
N THR A 155 7.07 -3.62 -15.15
CA THR A 155 7.37 -4.91 -15.80
C THR A 155 8.31 -5.80 -14.98
N TYR A 156 8.69 -5.37 -13.78
CA TYR A 156 9.73 -6.02 -12.99
C TYR A 156 9.35 -7.46 -12.60
N GLY A 157 8.22 -7.65 -11.92
CA GLY A 157 7.83 -8.99 -11.45
C GLY A 157 7.49 -9.98 -12.56
N THR A 158 6.96 -9.51 -13.70
CA THR A 158 6.73 -10.38 -14.87
C THR A 158 8.05 -10.86 -15.47
N LYS A 159 9.05 -9.96 -15.58
CA LYS A 159 10.42 -10.34 -15.99
C LYS A 159 11.09 -11.24 -14.96
N VAL A 160 10.81 -11.10 -13.67
CA VAL A 160 11.33 -12.03 -12.65
C VAL A 160 10.82 -13.44 -12.90
N LEU A 161 9.51 -13.60 -13.14
CA LEU A 161 8.88 -14.91 -13.34
C LEU A 161 9.39 -15.62 -14.59
N GLU A 162 9.46 -14.91 -15.71
CA GLU A 162 9.93 -15.44 -16.99
C GLU A 162 11.38 -15.95 -16.92
N PHE A 163 12.21 -15.28 -16.11
CA PHE A 163 13.62 -15.61 -15.98
C PHE A 163 13.91 -16.58 -14.83
N THR A 164 12.93 -16.97 -14.00
CA THR A 164 13.17 -17.83 -12.81
C THR A 164 13.75 -19.21 -13.17
N GLU A 165 13.47 -19.73 -14.37
CA GLU A 165 13.82 -21.09 -14.79
C GLU A 165 15.26 -21.26 -15.34
N TRP A 166 16.05 -20.18 -15.44
CA TRP A 166 17.36 -20.20 -16.10
C TRP A 166 18.52 -20.44 -15.12
N ASP A 167 19.61 -21.07 -15.57
CA ASP A 167 20.79 -21.34 -14.74
C ASP A 167 21.39 -20.05 -14.12
N TRP A 168 21.75 -20.11 -12.84
CA TRP A 168 22.26 -18.97 -12.05
C TRP A 168 23.61 -18.43 -12.52
N SER A 169 24.34 -19.17 -13.37
CA SER A 169 25.74 -18.89 -13.72
C SER A 169 25.94 -18.03 -14.97
N VAL A 170 24.90 -17.76 -15.79
CA VAL A 170 25.04 -17.02 -17.07
C VAL A 170 23.91 -15.99 -17.32
N ARG A 171 23.34 -15.39 -16.27
CA ARG A 171 22.18 -14.50 -16.43
C ARG A 171 22.53 -13.06 -16.78
N PHE A 172 22.05 -12.62 -17.94
CA PHE A 172 21.64 -11.24 -18.19
C PHE A 172 20.23 -11.05 -17.61
N ASP A 173 20.10 -11.00 -16.27
CA ASP A 173 18.81 -10.67 -15.69
C ASP A 173 18.50 -9.19 -16.00
N PRO A 174 17.29 -8.85 -16.49
CA PRO A 174 16.84 -7.47 -16.61
C PRO A 174 17.00 -6.69 -15.29
N MET A 175 17.03 -7.40 -14.16
CA MET A 175 17.26 -6.88 -12.82
C MET A 175 18.65 -6.29 -12.63
N ILE A 176 19.70 -6.82 -13.28
CA ILE A 176 21.09 -6.31 -13.12
C ILE A 176 21.22 -4.91 -13.72
N LYS A 177 20.42 -4.58 -14.73
CA LYS A 177 20.38 -3.24 -15.33
C LYS A 177 19.87 -2.19 -14.34
N VAL A 178 18.88 -2.56 -13.51
CA VAL A 178 18.28 -1.69 -12.49
C VAL A 178 19.10 -1.71 -11.20
N PHE A 179 19.49 -2.89 -10.73
CA PHE A 179 20.24 -3.15 -9.49
C PHE A 179 21.59 -3.83 -9.79
N PRO A 180 22.57 -3.11 -10.34
CA PRO A 180 23.87 -3.70 -10.64
C PRO A 180 24.60 -4.09 -9.34
N ARG A 181 25.14 -5.31 -9.30
CA ARG A 181 25.93 -5.81 -8.16
C ARG A 181 27.40 -5.38 -8.26
N LEU A 182 27.84 -4.98 -9.45
CA LEU A 182 29.19 -4.53 -9.79
C LEU A 182 29.09 -3.29 -10.67
N THR A 183 29.84 -2.24 -10.33
CA THR A 183 29.85 -0.96 -11.06
C THR A 183 31.25 -0.35 -11.08
N LYS A 184 31.43 0.72 -11.84
CA LYS A 184 32.68 1.46 -11.97
C LYS A 184 32.63 2.78 -11.20
N CYS A 185 33.75 3.16 -10.61
CA CYS A 185 33.97 4.46 -9.98
C CYS A 185 35.29 5.03 -10.50
N THR A 186 35.34 6.34 -10.77
CA THR A 186 36.57 7.03 -11.18
C THR A 186 36.95 8.05 -10.11
N PHE A 187 37.96 7.74 -9.34
CA PHE A 187 38.58 8.64 -8.36
C PHE A 187 39.63 9.50 -9.05
N HIS A 188 39.59 10.81 -8.80
CA HIS A 188 40.56 11.76 -9.34
C HIS A 188 41.46 12.25 -8.21
N MET A 189 42.74 11.94 -8.30
CA MET A 189 43.77 12.42 -7.39
C MET A 189 44.56 13.53 -8.07
N TYR A 190 45.08 14.47 -7.28
CA TYR A 190 45.89 15.59 -7.79
C TYR A 190 47.32 15.41 -7.29
N GLY A 191 48.27 15.32 -8.22
CA GLY A 191 49.70 15.23 -7.90
C GLY A 191 50.25 16.57 -7.38
N SER A 192 51.48 16.55 -6.84
CA SER A 192 52.14 17.77 -6.35
C SER A 192 52.32 18.86 -7.41
N SER A 193 52.33 18.48 -8.69
CA SER A 193 52.37 19.40 -9.85
C SER A 193 51.00 19.96 -10.24
N GLY A 194 49.90 19.52 -9.62
CA GLY A 194 48.53 19.85 -10.01
C GLY A 194 47.94 18.97 -11.12
N ASP A 195 48.71 18.02 -11.65
CA ASP A 195 48.22 17.09 -12.67
C ASP A 195 47.17 16.12 -12.11
N VAL A 196 46.11 15.89 -12.91
CA VAL A 196 45.00 15.00 -12.56
C VAL A 196 45.38 13.55 -12.87
N GLN A 197 45.47 12.71 -11.84
CA GLN A 197 45.67 11.28 -11.95
C GLN A 197 44.33 10.54 -11.74
N LYS A 198 43.93 9.75 -12.74
CA LYS A 198 42.68 8.98 -12.71
C LYS A 198 42.92 7.58 -12.17
N HIS A 199 42.13 7.21 -11.17
CA HIS A 199 42.09 5.87 -10.61
C HIS A 199 40.70 5.28 -10.81
N ASP A 200 40.61 4.28 -11.70
CA ASP A 200 39.37 3.54 -11.94
C ASP A 200 39.29 2.34 -10.98
N ALA A 201 38.17 2.25 -10.26
CA ALA A 201 37.88 1.17 -9.33
C ALA A 201 36.62 0.42 -9.76
N MET A 202 36.60 -0.89 -9.48
CA MET A 202 35.40 -1.72 -9.57
C MET A 202 34.82 -1.88 -8.16
N CYS A 203 33.55 -1.53 -8.00
CA CYS A 203 32.87 -1.56 -6.71
C CYS A 203 31.80 -2.64 -6.73
N ILE A 204 31.85 -3.54 -5.74
CA ILE A 204 30.74 -4.44 -5.42
C ILE A 204 29.73 -3.65 -4.59
N LEU A 205 28.44 -3.77 -4.91
CA LEU A 205 27.35 -3.14 -4.16
C LEU A 205 26.47 -4.20 -3.48
N PRO A 206 26.83 -4.64 -2.26
CA PRO A 206 26.02 -5.60 -1.52
C PRO A 206 24.59 -5.10 -1.25
N ILE A 207 24.42 -3.78 -1.08
CA ILE A 207 23.11 -3.17 -0.85
C ILE A 207 22.12 -3.44 -1.99
N ASN A 208 22.61 -3.54 -3.23
CA ASN A 208 21.76 -3.80 -4.39
C ASN A 208 21.24 -5.24 -4.43
N ILE A 209 21.95 -6.20 -3.82
CA ILE A 209 21.43 -7.57 -3.65
C ILE A 209 20.20 -7.55 -2.72
N ILE A 210 20.24 -6.76 -1.65
CA ILE A 210 19.12 -6.62 -0.72
C ILE A 210 17.97 -5.88 -1.40
N ASN A 211 18.26 -4.76 -2.07
CA ASN A 211 17.26 -3.98 -2.80
C ASN A 211 16.55 -4.83 -3.86
N GLU A 212 17.28 -5.60 -4.65
CA GLU A 212 16.70 -6.53 -5.64
C GLU A 212 15.59 -7.39 -5.00
N LYS A 213 15.84 -7.99 -3.82
CA LYS A 213 14.84 -8.84 -3.14
C LYS A 213 13.66 -8.06 -2.57
N ILE A 214 13.92 -6.90 -1.97
CA ILE A 214 12.87 -6.02 -1.43
C ILE A 214 11.93 -5.59 -2.56
N TYR A 215 12.46 -5.14 -3.69
CA TYR A 215 11.65 -4.64 -4.81
C TYR A 215 10.90 -5.76 -5.53
N VAL A 216 11.42 -6.99 -5.58
CA VAL A 216 10.64 -8.15 -6.06
C VAL A 216 9.43 -8.37 -5.15
N PHE A 217 9.64 -8.41 -3.84
CA PHE A 217 8.55 -8.57 -2.88
C PHE A 217 7.51 -7.44 -2.98
N LEU A 218 7.97 -6.19 -3.01
CA LEU A 218 7.09 -5.01 -3.11
C LEU A 218 6.26 -5.02 -4.39
N TRP A 219 6.80 -5.47 -5.51
CA TRP A 219 6.05 -5.54 -6.77
C TRP A 219 4.84 -6.47 -6.64
N PHE A 220 5.04 -7.71 -6.20
CA PHE A 220 3.94 -8.66 -6.01
C PHE A 220 2.95 -8.15 -4.96
N TRP A 221 3.47 -7.58 -3.88
CA TRP A 221 2.66 -7.01 -2.80
C TRP A 221 1.76 -5.88 -3.30
N PHE A 222 2.28 -4.93 -4.07
CA PHE A 222 1.49 -3.82 -4.62
C PHE A 222 0.47 -4.28 -5.64
N VAL A 223 0.79 -5.25 -6.49
CA VAL A 223 -0.19 -5.84 -7.43
C VAL A 223 -1.34 -6.51 -6.66
N ILE A 224 -1.03 -7.32 -5.65
CA ILE A 224 -2.06 -7.95 -4.81
C ILE A 224 -2.90 -6.89 -4.10
N LEU A 225 -2.28 -5.88 -3.50
CA LEU A 225 -3.00 -4.78 -2.85
C LEU A 225 -3.88 -4.01 -3.82
N ALA A 226 -3.43 -3.75 -5.06
CA ALA A 226 -4.21 -3.05 -6.07
C ALA A 226 -5.45 -3.86 -6.46
N VAL A 227 -5.29 -5.18 -6.66
CA VAL A 227 -6.42 -6.07 -6.96
C VAL A 227 -7.40 -6.12 -5.79
N LEU A 228 -6.93 -6.34 -4.56
CA LEU A 228 -7.80 -6.42 -3.38
C LEU A 228 -8.53 -5.10 -3.12
N SER A 229 -7.84 -3.97 -3.19
CA SER A 229 -8.48 -2.65 -3.01
C SER A 229 -9.45 -2.33 -4.14
N GLY A 230 -9.15 -2.71 -5.39
CA GLY A 230 -10.07 -2.63 -6.51
C GLY A 230 -11.34 -3.47 -6.28
N LEU A 231 -11.20 -4.71 -5.83
CA LEU A 231 -12.33 -5.59 -5.49
C LEU A 231 -13.19 -5.01 -4.36
N VAL A 232 -12.58 -4.38 -3.34
CA VAL A 232 -13.31 -3.69 -2.26
C VAL A 232 -14.13 -2.53 -2.81
N ILE A 233 -13.57 -1.70 -3.69
CA ILE A 233 -14.31 -0.59 -4.32
C ILE A 233 -15.46 -1.11 -5.17
N VAL A 234 -15.24 -2.18 -5.96
CA VAL A 234 -16.29 -2.80 -6.77
C VAL A 234 -17.41 -3.33 -5.87
N TYR A 235 -17.06 -4.09 -4.83
CA TYR A 235 -18.00 -4.60 -3.84
C TYR A 235 -18.81 -3.47 -3.20
N ARG A 236 -18.15 -2.38 -2.79
CA ARG A 236 -18.82 -1.23 -2.19
C ARG A 236 -19.74 -0.53 -3.18
N THR A 237 -19.29 -0.32 -4.41
CA THR A 237 -20.07 0.32 -5.49
C THR A 237 -21.35 -0.47 -5.77
N VAL A 238 -21.27 -1.80 -5.83
CA VAL A 238 -22.44 -2.69 -5.97
C VAL A 238 -23.43 -2.47 -4.83
N LEU A 239 -22.97 -2.32 -3.59
CA LEU A 239 -23.85 -2.07 -2.44
C LEU A 239 -24.50 -0.68 -2.46
N PHE A 240 -23.81 0.34 -2.99
CA PHE A 240 -24.41 1.67 -3.12
C PHE A 240 -25.53 1.70 -4.16
N ILE A 241 -25.35 1.02 -5.29
CA ILE A 241 -26.28 1.04 -6.42
C ILE A 241 -27.42 0.04 -6.21
N TRP A 242 -27.12 -1.16 -5.72
CA TRP A 242 -28.06 -2.28 -5.72
C TRP A 242 -28.70 -2.52 -4.35
N ALA A 243 -29.96 -2.10 -4.20
CA ALA A 243 -30.72 -2.26 -2.95
C ALA A 243 -30.88 -3.72 -2.47
N PRO A 244 -31.23 -4.70 -3.34
CA PRO A 244 -31.24 -6.11 -2.96
C PRO A 244 -29.90 -6.64 -2.41
N ALA A 245 -28.75 -6.20 -2.95
CA ALA A 245 -27.45 -6.63 -2.46
C ALA A 245 -27.22 -6.21 -1.00
N ARG A 246 -27.67 -5.01 -0.63
CA ARG A 246 -27.63 -4.49 0.74
C ARG A 246 -28.39 -5.39 1.72
N PHE A 247 -29.58 -5.84 1.31
CA PHE A 247 -30.39 -6.77 2.09
C PHE A 247 -29.69 -8.13 2.26
N HIS A 248 -29.20 -8.73 1.18
CA HIS A 248 -28.52 -10.03 1.24
C HIS A 248 -27.25 -10.00 2.10
N VAL A 249 -26.44 -8.95 1.99
CA VAL A 249 -25.25 -8.79 2.81
C VAL A 249 -25.64 -8.67 4.28
N LEU A 250 -26.59 -7.79 4.62
CA LEU A 250 -26.97 -7.59 6.01
C LEU A 250 -27.63 -8.85 6.61
N LYS A 251 -28.46 -9.56 5.84
CA LYS A 251 -29.05 -10.85 6.21
C LYS A 251 -27.98 -11.91 6.52
N SER A 252 -26.92 -11.98 5.70
CA SER A 252 -25.87 -12.99 5.91
C SER A 252 -25.05 -12.76 7.18
N ARG A 253 -24.91 -11.49 7.60
CA ARG A 253 -24.30 -11.08 8.88
C ARG A 253 -25.26 -11.26 10.06
N ALA A 254 -26.51 -10.85 9.89
CA ALA A 254 -27.53 -10.77 10.93
C ALA A 254 -28.41 -12.03 10.98
N ARG A 255 -27.79 -13.21 11.15
CA ARG A 255 -28.46 -14.52 11.01
C ARG A 255 -29.58 -14.80 12.02
N LEU A 256 -29.52 -14.17 13.21
CA LEU A 256 -30.51 -14.33 14.27
C LEU A 256 -31.74 -13.42 14.10
N VAL A 257 -31.71 -12.49 13.14
CA VAL A 257 -32.75 -11.49 12.95
C VAL A 257 -33.90 -12.06 12.12
N ASN A 258 -35.13 -11.72 12.51
CA ASN A 258 -36.30 -12.06 11.70
C ASN A 258 -36.21 -11.32 10.36
N VAL A 259 -36.30 -12.08 9.27
CA VAL A 259 -36.15 -11.59 7.90
C VAL A 259 -37.19 -10.50 7.59
N THR A 260 -38.43 -10.66 8.05
CA THR A 260 -39.52 -9.69 7.82
C THR A 260 -39.28 -8.36 8.55
N TYR A 261 -38.68 -8.41 9.73
CA TYR A 261 -38.34 -7.19 10.50
C TYR A 261 -37.18 -6.46 9.83
N LEU A 262 -36.18 -7.21 9.39
CA LEU A 262 -35.02 -6.66 8.68
C LEU A 262 -35.44 -5.98 7.37
N GLU A 263 -36.32 -6.60 6.60
CA GLU A 263 -36.84 -6.04 5.34
C GLU A 263 -37.58 -4.72 5.57
N ARG A 264 -38.54 -4.70 6.52
CA ARG A 264 -39.30 -3.49 6.86
C ARG A 264 -38.42 -2.33 7.32
N VAL A 265 -37.39 -2.60 8.13
CA VAL A 265 -36.43 -1.57 8.55
C VAL A 265 -35.63 -1.06 7.36
N LEU A 266 -35.16 -1.95 6.49
CA LEU A 266 -34.34 -1.58 5.34
C LEU A 266 -35.09 -0.81 4.26
N ASP A 267 -36.38 -1.07 4.05
CA ASP A 267 -37.23 -0.32 3.12
C ASP A 267 -37.38 1.16 3.52
N ARG A 268 -37.28 1.46 4.82
CA ARG A 268 -37.32 2.83 5.35
C ARG A 268 -35.93 3.49 5.45
N CYS A 269 -34.86 2.71 5.26
CA CYS A 269 -33.48 3.17 5.42
C CYS A 269 -32.85 3.56 4.07
N LYS A 270 -32.27 4.76 4.03
CA LYS A 270 -31.38 5.18 2.93
C LYS A 270 -30.01 4.50 3.06
N VAL A 271 -29.17 4.64 2.03
CA VAL A 271 -27.84 4.00 1.99
C VAL A 271 -26.96 4.33 3.19
N GLY A 272 -27.00 5.57 3.70
CA GLY A 272 -26.21 5.96 4.87
C GLY A 272 -26.62 5.21 6.15
N GLU A 273 -27.92 5.01 6.35
CA GLU A 273 -28.46 4.28 7.49
C GLU A 273 -28.15 2.79 7.39
N TRP A 274 -28.30 2.22 6.19
CA TRP A 274 -27.89 0.84 5.93
C TRP A 274 -26.41 0.63 6.25
N PHE A 275 -25.54 1.58 5.86
CA PHE A 275 -24.11 1.47 6.14
C PHE A 275 -23.81 1.50 7.64
N LEU A 276 -24.49 2.36 8.40
CA LEU A 276 -24.40 2.37 9.86
C LEU A 276 -24.85 1.03 10.45
N LEU A 277 -25.98 0.47 9.99
CA LEU A 277 -26.46 -0.84 10.42
C LEU A 277 -25.49 -1.98 10.05
N ASP A 278 -24.88 -1.97 8.86
CA ASP A 278 -23.84 -2.92 8.44
C ASP A 278 -22.60 -2.85 9.34
N LEU A 279 -22.24 -1.63 9.78
CA LEU A 279 -21.11 -1.42 10.69
C LEU A 279 -21.43 -1.85 12.12
N LEU A 280 -22.65 -1.58 12.60
CA LEU A 280 -23.14 -2.09 13.89
C LEU A 280 -23.24 -3.62 13.88
N ALA A 281 -23.70 -4.24 12.80
CA ALA A 281 -23.77 -5.70 12.67
C ALA A 281 -22.41 -6.41 12.77
N LYS A 282 -21.31 -5.70 12.48
CA LYS A 282 -19.93 -6.23 12.63
C LYS A 282 -19.38 -6.08 14.03
N ASN A 283 -19.86 -5.10 14.80
CA ASN A 283 -19.29 -4.70 16.08
C ASN A 283 -20.18 -5.07 17.29
N LEU A 284 -21.45 -5.39 17.06
CA LEU A 284 -22.40 -5.82 18.09
C LEU A 284 -22.49 -7.34 18.18
N ASP A 285 -22.80 -7.85 19.38
CA ASP A 285 -23.16 -9.25 19.55
C ASP A 285 -24.43 -9.59 18.74
N PRO A 286 -24.49 -10.74 18.04
CA PRO A 286 -25.63 -11.11 17.20
C PRO A 286 -27.00 -11.10 17.92
N VAL A 287 -27.04 -11.42 19.22
CA VAL A 287 -28.29 -11.42 20.01
C VAL A 287 -28.74 -9.99 20.28
N HIS A 288 -27.80 -9.11 20.66
CA HIS A 288 -28.08 -7.69 20.88
C HIS A 288 -28.49 -6.99 19.58
N TYR A 289 -27.86 -7.34 18.45
CA TYR A 289 -28.22 -6.83 17.14
C TYR A 289 -29.64 -7.26 16.72
N ARG A 290 -30.06 -8.50 17.01
CA ARG A 290 -31.44 -8.95 16.77
C ARG A 290 -32.46 -8.14 17.56
N ASP A 291 -32.20 -7.95 18.84
CA ASP A 291 -33.12 -7.20 19.70
C ASP A 291 -33.18 -5.73 19.27
N LEU A 292 -32.05 -5.16 18.82
CA LEU A 292 -31.99 -3.82 18.23
C LEU A 292 -32.88 -3.69 16.99
N ILE A 293 -32.77 -4.59 16.01
CA ILE A 293 -33.60 -4.53 14.80
C ILE A 293 -35.09 -4.67 15.15
N SER A 294 -35.42 -5.52 16.12
CA SER A 294 -36.80 -5.69 16.60
C SER A 294 -37.35 -4.43 17.27
N ASP A 295 -36.51 -3.70 18.03
CA ASP A 295 -36.91 -2.44 18.65
C ASP A 295 -37.02 -1.31 17.62
N LEU A 296 -36.13 -1.26 16.61
CA LEU A 296 -36.18 -0.29 15.52
C LEU A 296 -37.45 -0.44 14.67
N GLU A 297 -37.83 -1.67 14.35
CA GLU A 297 -39.05 -1.95 13.58
C GLU A 297 -40.30 -1.42 14.28
N LYS A 298 -40.48 -1.70 15.57
CA LYS A 298 -41.61 -1.20 16.38
C LYS A 298 -41.71 0.33 16.38
N HIS A 299 -40.59 1.02 16.51
CA HIS A 299 -40.57 2.49 16.53
C HIS A 299 -40.86 3.09 15.14
N LEU A 300 -40.39 2.45 14.07
CA LEU A 300 -40.67 2.86 12.70
C LEU A 300 -42.15 2.64 12.32
N GLU A 301 -42.78 1.58 12.83
CA GLU A 301 -44.23 1.37 12.67
C GLU A 301 -45.05 2.40 13.45
N GLY A 302 -44.71 2.66 14.72
CA GLY A 302 -45.40 3.64 15.55
C GLY A 302 -45.41 5.05 14.93
N LYS A 303 -44.29 5.49 14.36
CA LYS A 303 -44.18 6.79 13.68
C LYS A 303 -45.01 6.90 12.42
N SER A 304 -45.31 5.79 11.75
CA SER A 304 -46.15 5.76 10.55
C SER A 304 -47.65 5.92 10.87
N LEU A 305 -48.06 5.54 12.08
CA LEU A 305 -49.42 5.70 12.58
C LEU A 305 -49.71 7.13 13.09
N GLU A 306 -48.69 7.91 13.45
CA GLU A 306 -48.85 9.32 13.88
C GLU A 306 -48.87 10.33 12.72
N LEU A 307 -48.53 9.90 11.50
CA LEU A 307 -48.45 10.75 10.30
C LEU A 307 -49.62 10.55 9.32
N VAL A 308 -50.61 9.72 9.68
CA VAL A 308 -51.87 9.49 8.96
C VAL A 308 -53.01 10.07 9.78
#